data_AF-A0A1E4FYC9-F1
#
_entry.id   AF-A0A1E4FYC9-F1
#
_cell.length_a   1.000
_cell.length_b   1.000
_cell.length_c   1.000
_cell.angle_alpha   90.00
_cell.angle_beta   90.00
_cell.angle_gamma   90.00
#
_symmetry.space_group_name_H-M   'P 1'
#
loop_
_entity.id
_entity.type
_entity.pdbx_description
1 polymer ?
#
loop_
_entity_poly.entity_id
_entity_poly.type
_entity_poly.pdbx_seq_one_letter_code
_entity_poly.pdbx_strand_id
1 'polypeptide(L)'
;MPSWPREPYATVELTYWRPARGVNFGDELSRAIVGLMLARRGLTIEDETARPRQMLAIGSILQFARDDAVIWGSGVNGNQPEWAHRFRALDVRAVRGPYTRHYLMGKGIEVPEIYGDPGLLTPLLTGDRFRPSGEFEVGFVPNTHDFAEHAADCPIPVIDPRRPWNSVVADIVRYRRIVASSLHGLVLAEAFGIPARYVRVSEREGLVKYSDYYAGTGREHYDFARSVPQALEMGPAPLPQLRLEPLLAAFPYDLWGR
;
A
#
# COMPACT_ATOMS: atom_id res chain seq x y z
N MET A 1 -29.77 8.89 7.25
CA MET A 1 -29.02 9.35 6.06
C MET A 1 -29.34 8.38 4.95
N PRO A 2 -29.67 8.82 3.72
CA PRO A 2 -29.79 7.88 2.61
C PRO A 2 -28.39 7.32 2.33
N SER A 3 -28.09 6.16 2.90
CA SER A 3 -26.94 5.36 2.51
C SER A 3 -27.22 4.84 1.10
N TRP A 4 -26.20 4.83 0.26
CA TRP A 4 -26.25 4.08 -0.98
C TRP A 4 -26.73 2.65 -0.64
N PRO A 5 -27.84 2.18 -1.22
CA PRO A 5 -28.42 0.89 -0.83
C PRO A 5 -27.38 -0.22 -1.05
N ARG A 6 -27.42 -1.27 -0.22
CA ARG A 6 -26.71 -2.50 -0.61
C ARG A 6 -27.33 -2.97 -1.91
N GLU A 7 -26.48 -3.15 -2.91
CA GLU A 7 -26.95 -3.53 -4.22
C GLU A 7 -27.67 -4.88 -4.16
N PRO A 8 -28.81 -5.03 -4.87
CA PRO A 8 -29.57 -6.28 -4.86
C PRO A 8 -28.88 -7.40 -5.66
N TYR A 9 -27.76 -7.09 -6.31
CA TYR A 9 -26.95 -7.99 -7.13
C TYR A 9 -25.56 -8.20 -6.53
N ALA A 10 -24.88 -9.27 -6.98
CA ALA A 10 -23.56 -9.62 -6.49
C ALA A 10 -22.49 -8.66 -6.99
N THR A 11 -21.61 -8.20 -6.10
CA THR A 11 -20.48 -7.31 -6.42
C THR A 11 -19.20 -7.77 -5.71
N VAL A 12 -18.07 -7.12 -6.02
CA VAL A 12 -16.83 -7.29 -5.25
C VAL A 12 -16.75 -6.26 -4.13
N GLU A 13 -16.78 -6.73 -2.89
CA GLU A 13 -16.54 -5.92 -1.70
C GLU A 13 -15.04 -5.66 -1.53
N LEU A 14 -14.59 -4.46 -1.93
CA LEU A 14 -13.23 -4.01 -1.66
C LEU A 14 -13.07 -3.63 -0.18
N THR A 15 -12.29 -4.42 0.55
CA THR A 15 -11.94 -4.16 1.94
C THR A 15 -10.66 -3.33 2.03
N TYR A 16 -10.73 -2.23 2.78
CA TYR A 16 -9.61 -1.35 3.09
C TYR A 16 -9.77 -0.81 4.51
N TRP A 17 -8.67 -0.45 5.17
CA TRP A 17 -8.75 0.13 6.51
C TRP A 17 -9.26 1.57 6.41
N ARG A 18 -10.02 2.05 7.39
CA ARG A 18 -10.45 3.45 7.43
C ARG A 18 -10.36 3.93 8.87
N PRO A 19 -9.73 5.09 9.13
CA PRO A 19 -9.73 5.63 10.48
C PRO A 19 -11.15 6.02 10.87
N ALA A 20 -11.49 5.89 12.16
CA ALA A 20 -12.82 6.25 12.67
C ALA A 20 -13.16 7.75 12.45
N ARG A 21 -12.13 8.60 12.35
CA ARG A 21 -12.23 10.02 12.00
C ARG A 21 -11.06 10.40 11.09
N GLY A 22 -11.33 11.26 10.11
CA GLY A 22 -10.32 11.76 9.16
C GLY A 22 -10.08 10.85 7.96
N VAL A 23 -8.96 11.08 7.29
CA VAL A 23 -8.50 10.35 6.11
C VAL A 23 -7.11 9.78 6.41
N ASN A 24 -6.77 8.66 5.81
CA ASN A 24 -5.41 8.17 5.70
C ASN A 24 -5.17 7.81 4.23
N PHE A 25 -4.22 8.50 3.61
CA PHE A 25 -3.99 8.39 2.17
C PHE A 25 -3.67 6.96 1.74
N GLY A 26 -2.96 6.22 2.59
CA GLY A 26 -2.52 4.86 2.32
C GLY A 26 -3.68 3.89 2.07
N ASP A 27 -4.83 4.14 2.69
CA ASP A 27 -5.98 3.25 2.55
C ASP A 27 -6.91 3.65 1.41
N GLU A 28 -6.96 4.95 1.10
CA GLU A 28 -7.62 5.44 -0.12
C GLU A 28 -6.95 4.92 -1.40
N LEU A 29 -5.64 4.65 -1.35
CA LEU A 29 -4.91 4.07 -2.48
C LEU A 29 -5.54 2.77 -2.95
N SER A 30 -6.03 1.91 -2.05
CA SER A 30 -6.67 0.64 -2.43
C SER A 30 -7.83 0.88 -3.40
N ARG A 31 -8.74 1.80 -3.02
CA ARG A 31 -9.90 2.17 -3.85
C ARG A 31 -9.48 2.84 -5.15
N ALA A 32 -8.51 3.76 -5.09
CA ALA A 32 -8.05 4.49 -6.27
C ALA A 32 -7.40 3.57 -7.30
N ILE A 33 -6.48 2.70 -6.86
CA ILE A 33 -5.73 1.80 -7.74
C ILE A 33 -6.64 0.74 -8.35
N VAL A 34 -7.52 0.11 -7.55
CA VAL A 34 -8.49 -0.86 -8.08
C VAL A 34 -9.43 -0.19 -9.08
N GLY A 35 -9.95 1.00 -8.76
CA GLY A 35 -10.80 1.77 -9.69
C GLY A 35 -10.10 2.11 -11.01
N LEU A 36 -8.85 2.55 -10.95
CA LEU A 36 -8.05 2.83 -12.16
C LEU A 36 -7.75 1.56 -12.97
N MET A 37 -7.52 0.42 -12.30
CA MET A 37 -7.36 -0.87 -12.97
C MET A 37 -8.63 -1.30 -13.71
N LEU A 38 -9.79 -1.20 -13.07
CA LEU A 38 -11.09 -1.54 -13.67
C LEU A 38 -11.43 -0.62 -14.85
N ALA A 39 -11.18 0.69 -14.70
CA ALA A 39 -11.44 1.68 -15.74
C ALA A 39 -10.69 1.38 -17.06
N ARG A 40 -9.53 0.71 -17.01
CA ARG A 40 -8.79 0.28 -18.23
C ARG A 40 -9.57 -0.71 -19.11
N ARG A 41 -10.60 -1.37 -18.56
CA ARG A 41 -11.52 -2.25 -19.29
C ARG A 41 -12.95 -1.71 -19.35
N GLY A 42 -13.14 -0.44 -19.00
CA GLY A 42 -14.47 0.18 -18.93
C GLY A 42 -15.36 -0.38 -17.81
N LEU A 43 -14.75 -0.95 -16.76
CA LEU A 43 -15.46 -1.54 -15.61
C LEU A 43 -15.43 -0.62 -14.40
N THR A 44 -16.34 -0.86 -13.46
CA THR A 44 -16.41 -0.21 -12.15
C THR A 44 -16.48 -1.22 -11.00
N ILE A 45 -16.21 -0.79 -9.76
CA ILE A 45 -16.34 -1.69 -8.60
C ILE A 45 -17.83 -2.02 -8.35
N GLU A 46 -18.72 -1.16 -8.83
CA GLU A 46 -20.17 -1.26 -8.73
C GLU A 46 -20.78 -2.25 -9.75
N ASP A 47 -20.02 -2.70 -10.74
CA ASP A 47 -20.53 -3.63 -11.76
C ASP A 47 -20.95 -4.98 -11.15
N GLU A 48 -22.06 -5.51 -11.66
CA GLU A 48 -22.56 -6.84 -11.28
C GLU A 48 -21.58 -7.96 -11.67
N THR A 49 -21.43 -8.91 -10.76
CA THR A 49 -20.56 -10.08 -10.87
C THR A 49 -21.37 -11.36 -10.73
N ALA A 50 -20.80 -12.50 -11.15
CA ALA A 50 -21.49 -13.80 -11.06
C ALA A 50 -21.76 -14.25 -9.61
N ARG A 51 -20.93 -13.82 -8.64
CA ARG A 51 -21.05 -14.17 -7.21
C ARG A 51 -20.37 -13.14 -6.33
N PRO A 52 -20.85 -12.91 -5.10
CA PRO A 52 -20.23 -11.95 -4.20
C PRO A 52 -18.81 -12.41 -3.83
N ARG A 53 -17.86 -11.47 -3.86
CA ARG A 53 -16.46 -11.72 -3.47
C ARG A 53 -15.97 -10.61 -2.57
N GLN A 54 -15.00 -10.92 -1.72
CA GLN A 54 -14.22 -9.92 -0.98
C GLN A 54 -12.87 -9.77 -1.66
N MET A 55 -12.36 -8.53 -1.77
CA MET A 55 -11.02 -8.26 -2.26
C MET A 55 -10.23 -7.43 -1.26
N LEU A 56 -8.97 -7.80 -1.03
CA LEU A 56 -7.98 -7.01 -0.28
C LEU A 56 -6.81 -6.72 -1.23
N ALA A 57 -6.67 -5.44 -1.61
CA ALA A 57 -5.69 -5.01 -2.59
C ALA A 57 -4.46 -4.39 -1.92
N ILE A 58 -4.62 -3.27 -1.20
CA ILE A 58 -3.49 -2.53 -0.61
C ILE A 58 -3.61 -2.52 0.91
N GLY A 59 -2.46 -2.62 1.59
CA GLY A 59 -2.33 -2.42 3.03
C GLY A 59 -1.98 -3.68 3.82
N SER A 60 -1.84 -3.49 5.14
CA SER A 60 -1.50 -4.55 6.10
C SER A 60 -2.75 -5.07 6.82
N ILE A 61 -3.68 -5.61 6.02
CA ILE A 61 -5.09 -5.78 6.41
C ILE A 61 -5.60 -7.21 6.29
N LEU A 62 -4.72 -8.20 6.14
CA LEU A 62 -5.09 -9.61 5.97
C LEU A 62 -5.98 -10.16 7.10
N GLN A 63 -5.91 -9.60 8.31
CA GLN A 63 -6.80 -9.97 9.42
C GLN A 63 -8.30 -9.71 9.14
N PHE A 64 -8.64 -8.90 8.15
CA PHE A 64 -10.02 -8.65 7.73
C PHE A 64 -10.50 -9.59 6.61
N ALA A 65 -9.63 -10.45 6.09
CA ALA A 65 -10.00 -11.41 5.06
C ALA A 65 -10.93 -12.50 5.63
N ARG A 66 -12.01 -12.78 4.90
CA ARG A 66 -12.86 -13.96 5.09
C ARG A 66 -12.37 -15.10 4.20
N ASP A 67 -12.93 -16.29 4.41
CA ASP A 67 -12.71 -17.40 3.47
C ASP A 67 -13.10 -16.99 2.06
N ASP A 68 -12.30 -17.47 1.10
CA ASP A 68 -12.41 -17.20 -0.33
C ASP A 68 -12.23 -15.72 -0.73
N ALA A 69 -11.70 -14.89 0.16
CA ALA A 69 -11.30 -13.54 -0.19
C ALA A 69 -10.13 -13.56 -1.20
N VAL A 70 -10.18 -12.63 -2.15
CA VAL A 70 -9.17 -12.45 -3.18
C VAL A 70 -8.10 -11.49 -2.69
N ILE A 71 -6.84 -11.92 -2.71
CA ILE A 71 -5.70 -11.12 -2.27
C ILE A 71 -4.89 -10.68 -3.48
N TRP A 72 -4.71 -9.37 -3.65
CA TRP A 72 -3.87 -8.80 -4.70
C TRP A 72 -2.99 -7.69 -4.13
N GLY A 73 -1.88 -8.07 -3.51
CA GLY A 73 -0.83 -7.16 -3.05
C GLY A 73 -0.89 -6.77 -1.57
N SER A 74 -1.94 -7.17 -0.85
CA SER A 74 -2.03 -6.96 0.60
C SER A 74 -1.03 -7.84 1.36
N GLY A 75 -0.62 -7.38 2.53
CA GLY A 75 0.38 -8.06 3.35
C GLY A 75 -0.03 -8.26 4.80
N VAL A 76 0.74 -9.07 5.54
CA VAL A 76 0.60 -9.16 6.99
C VAL A 76 1.14 -7.90 7.67
N ASN A 77 0.51 -7.47 8.76
CA ASN A 77 1.02 -6.35 9.56
C ASN A 77 2.22 -6.78 10.42
N GLY A 78 2.15 -7.98 11.00
CA GLY A 78 3.12 -8.51 11.95
C GLY A 78 2.82 -8.17 13.42
N ASN A 79 1.98 -7.17 13.68
CA ASN A 79 1.54 -6.82 15.03
C ASN A 79 0.20 -7.47 15.45
N GLN A 80 -0.48 -8.15 14.52
CA GLN A 80 -1.74 -8.82 14.80
C GLN A 80 -1.46 -10.25 15.28
N PRO A 81 -2.09 -10.69 16.39
CA PRO A 81 -1.90 -12.05 16.88
C PRO A 81 -2.49 -13.06 15.89
N GLU A 82 -1.98 -14.28 15.94
CA GLU A 82 -2.35 -15.33 14.97
C GLU A 82 -3.86 -15.60 14.89
N TRP A 83 -4.55 -15.57 16.04
CA TRP A 83 -6.00 -15.79 16.13
C TRP A 83 -6.84 -14.69 15.45
N ALA A 84 -6.24 -13.53 15.13
CA ALA A 84 -6.92 -12.47 14.38
C ALA A 84 -7.14 -12.86 12.90
N HIS A 85 -6.32 -13.78 12.37
CA HIS A 85 -6.42 -14.27 11.00
C HIS A 85 -7.33 -15.50 10.93
N ARG A 86 -8.64 -15.26 10.77
CA ARG A 86 -9.68 -16.29 10.86
C ARG A 86 -9.88 -17.12 9.59
N PHE A 87 -9.37 -16.67 8.46
CA PHE A 87 -9.46 -17.37 7.18
C PHE A 87 -8.68 -18.68 7.19
N ARG A 88 -9.14 -19.62 6.38
CA ARG A 88 -8.58 -20.95 6.12
C ARG A 88 -8.27 -21.15 4.65
N ALA A 89 -9.03 -20.50 3.76
CA ALA A 89 -8.81 -20.54 2.32
C ALA A 89 -8.88 -19.12 1.73
N LEU A 90 -7.98 -18.82 0.80
CA LEU A 90 -7.90 -17.53 0.10
C LEU A 90 -7.63 -17.78 -1.38
N ASP A 91 -8.10 -16.88 -2.24
CA ASP A 91 -7.72 -16.80 -3.65
C ASP A 91 -6.58 -15.78 -3.79
N VAL A 92 -5.34 -16.25 -3.77
CA VAL A 92 -4.17 -15.36 -3.72
C VAL A 92 -3.60 -15.14 -5.12
N ARG A 93 -3.68 -13.89 -5.60
CA ARG A 93 -3.16 -13.47 -6.91
C ARG A 93 -1.77 -12.86 -6.82
N ALA A 94 -1.54 -12.07 -5.77
CA ALA A 94 -0.27 -11.47 -5.43
C ALA A 94 -0.28 -11.10 -3.95
N VAL A 95 0.89 -11.00 -3.34
CA VAL A 95 1.05 -10.48 -1.97
C VAL A 95 2.13 -9.40 -1.95
N ARG A 96 2.20 -8.59 -0.89
CA ARG A 96 3.20 -7.51 -0.82
C ARG A 96 4.64 -8.02 -0.97
N GLY A 97 4.95 -9.17 -0.38
CA GLY A 97 6.29 -9.74 -0.41
C GLY A 97 6.38 -11.17 0.13
N PRO A 98 7.61 -11.71 0.22
CA PRO A 98 7.87 -13.11 0.54
C PRO A 98 7.52 -13.46 2.00
N TYR A 99 7.49 -12.51 2.93
CA TYR A 99 7.17 -12.81 4.33
C TYR A 99 5.67 -13.06 4.47
N THR A 100 4.85 -12.26 3.79
CA THR A 100 3.41 -12.54 3.68
C THR A 100 3.18 -13.88 2.98
N ARG A 101 3.90 -14.16 1.90
CA ARG A 101 3.79 -15.46 1.21
C ARG A 101 4.10 -16.63 2.13
N HIS A 102 5.24 -16.58 2.83
CA HIS A 102 5.65 -17.63 3.75
C HIS A 102 4.63 -17.84 4.88
N TYR A 103 4.10 -16.74 5.44
CA TYR A 103 3.05 -16.79 6.44
C TYR A 103 1.80 -17.55 5.97
N LEU A 104 1.31 -17.22 4.77
CA LEU A 104 0.12 -17.87 4.19
C LEU A 104 0.38 -19.33 3.78
N MET A 105 1.55 -19.63 3.22
CA MET A 105 1.95 -21.01 2.90
C MET A 105 2.05 -21.87 4.16
N GLY A 106 2.50 -21.32 5.29
CA GLY A 106 2.50 -21.98 6.59
C GLY A 106 1.09 -22.38 7.09
N LYS A 107 0.04 -21.75 6.55
CA LYS A 107 -1.37 -22.10 6.77
C LYS A 107 -1.93 -23.10 5.76
N GLY A 108 -1.11 -23.59 4.83
CA GLY A 108 -1.53 -24.47 3.74
C GLY A 108 -2.25 -23.75 2.60
N ILE A 109 -2.13 -22.43 2.50
CA ILE A 109 -2.72 -21.62 1.42
C ILE A 109 -1.71 -21.53 0.27
N GLU A 110 -2.17 -21.81 -0.96
CA GLU A 110 -1.35 -21.64 -2.15
C GLU A 110 -1.13 -20.15 -2.45
N VAL A 111 0.13 -19.77 -2.71
CA VAL A 111 0.51 -18.39 -2.97
C VAL A 111 1.52 -18.34 -4.12
N PRO A 112 1.21 -17.64 -5.23
CA PRO A 112 2.15 -17.47 -6.33
C PRO A 112 3.33 -16.57 -5.93
N GLU A 113 4.47 -16.73 -6.60
CA GLU A 113 5.65 -15.86 -6.43
C GLU A 113 5.49 -14.53 -7.18
N ILE A 114 4.36 -13.86 -6.94
CA ILE A 114 4.03 -12.54 -7.48
C ILE A 114 3.97 -11.57 -6.32
N TYR A 115 4.94 -10.66 -6.29
CA TYR A 115 5.14 -9.72 -5.20
C TYR A 115 4.92 -8.27 -5.63
N GLY A 116 4.44 -7.46 -4.69
CA GLY A 116 4.46 -6.01 -4.77
C GLY A 116 3.23 -5.38 -4.14
N ASP A 117 3.43 -4.16 -3.64
CA ASP A 117 2.33 -3.29 -3.21
C ASP A 117 1.71 -2.61 -4.46
N PRO A 118 0.39 -2.73 -4.71
CA PRO A 118 -0.24 -2.13 -5.89
C PRO A 118 -0.13 -0.61 -5.94
N GLY A 119 0.20 0.07 -4.84
CA GLY A 119 0.58 1.49 -4.85
C GLY A 119 1.76 1.78 -5.78
N LEU A 120 2.62 0.80 -6.07
CA LEU A 120 3.70 0.90 -7.06
C LEU A 120 3.18 1.15 -8.49
N LEU A 121 1.93 0.80 -8.79
CA LEU A 121 1.32 1.01 -10.10
C LEU A 121 0.82 2.44 -10.31
N THR A 122 0.91 3.31 -9.29
CA THR A 122 0.38 4.68 -9.34
C THR A 122 0.88 5.48 -10.57
N PRO A 123 2.19 5.52 -10.91
CA PRO A 123 2.66 6.27 -12.08
C PRO A 123 2.05 5.74 -13.39
N LEU A 124 2.00 4.41 -13.55
CA LEU A 124 1.43 3.77 -14.73
C LEU A 124 -0.07 4.09 -14.89
N LEU A 125 -0.81 4.12 -13.78
CA LEU A 125 -2.27 4.28 -13.79
C LEU A 125 -2.72 5.74 -13.82
N THR A 126 -1.85 6.68 -13.45
CA THR A 126 -2.16 8.11 -13.44
C THR A 126 -1.58 8.86 -14.63
N GLY A 127 -0.73 8.21 -15.44
CA GLY A 127 -0.10 8.80 -16.61
C GLY A 127 0.66 10.07 -16.24
N ASP A 128 0.45 11.14 -17.00
CA ASP A 128 1.19 12.40 -16.85
C ASP A 128 0.66 13.32 -15.74
N ARG A 129 -0.36 12.88 -14.98
CA ARG A 129 -0.97 13.69 -13.93
C ARG A 129 0.03 14.09 -12.84
N PHE A 130 0.98 13.22 -12.51
CA PHE A 130 1.98 13.46 -11.48
C PHE A 130 3.36 13.18 -12.06
N ARG A 131 4.24 14.18 -12.03
CA ARG A 131 5.60 14.07 -12.55
C ARG A 131 6.59 14.60 -11.52
N PRO A 132 7.70 13.88 -11.23
CA PRO A 132 8.75 14.38 -10.36
C PRO A 132 9.25 15.74 -10.86
N SER A 133 9.18 16.76 -10.01
CA SER A 133 9.68 18.12 -10.33
C SER A 133 10.98 18.46 -9.62
N GLY A 134 11.24 17.85 -8.45
CA GLY A 134 12.44 18.15 -7.65
C GLY A 134 12.54 19.61 -7.19
N GLU A 135 11.39 20.28 -7.02
CA GLU A 135 11.26 21.65 -6.51
C GLU A 135 11.87 21.80 -5.10
N PHE A 136 11.79 20.75 -4.29
CA PHE A 136 12.28 20.73 -2.92
C PHE A 136 13.32 19.63 -2.69
N GLU A 137 14.25 19.87 -1.78
CA GLU A 137 15.33 18.92 -1.50
C GLU A 137 14.86 17.67 -0.77
N VAL A 138 14.17 17.81 0.37
CA VAL A 138 13.74 16.66 1.19
C VAL A 138 12.42 16.93 1.91
N GLY A 139 11.55 15.93 1.93
CA GLY A 139 10.26 15.97 2.62
C GLY A 139 10.07 14.76 3.53
N PHE A 140 9.31 14.92 4.61
CA PHE A 140 8.97 13.86 5.55
C PHE A 140 7.52 13.40 5.40
N VAL A 141 7.30 12.11 5.17
CA VAL A 141 5.96 11.47 5.20
C VAL A 141 5.82 10.61 6.46
N PRO A 142 5.26 11.14 7.56
CA PRO A 142 5.02 10.36 8.77
C PRO A 142 3.90 9.33 8.56
N ASN A 143 3.93 8.27 9.34
CA ASN A 143 2.76 7.46 9.61
C ASN A 143 1.70 8.31 10.34
N THR A 144 0.42 8.06 10.12
CA THR A 144 -0.68 8.77 10.80
C THR A 144 -0.58 8.71 12.32
N HIS A 145 -0.10 7.58 12.89
CA HIS A 145 0.12 7.42 14.32
C HIS A 145 1.30 8.26 14.87
N ASP A 146 2.22 8.67 14.01
CA ASP A 146 3.41 9.46 14.37
C ASP A 146 3.19 10.97 14.11
N PHE A 147 2.17 11.32 13.32
CA PHE A 147 1.99 12.68 12.81
C PHE A 147 1.92 13.74 13.93
N ALA A 148 1.11 13.52 14.96
CA ALA A 148 0.90 14.53 16.01
C ALA A 148 2.17 14.84 16.82
N GLU A 149 3.03 13.84 17.02
CA GLU A 149 4.24 13.94 17.84
C GLU A 149 5.45 14.44 17.06
N HIS A 150 5.47 14.22 15.73
CA HIS A 150 6.64 14.50 14.92
C HIS A 150 6.44 15.62 13.89
N ALA A 151 5.21 16.10 13.66
CA ALA A 151 4.97 17.11 12.63
C ALA A 151 5.43 18.53 13.03
N ALA A 152 5.22 18.92 14.29
CA ALA A 152 5.45 20.30 14.74
C ALA A 152 6.93 20.68 14.79
N ASP A 153 7.77 19.78 15.30
CA ASP A 153 9.20 20.02 15.54
C ASP A 153 10.10 19.35 14.48
N CYS A 154 9.54 19.00 13.32
CA CYS A 154 10.31 18.35 12.27
C CYS A 154 11.30 19.35 11.63
N PRO A 155 12.59 19.00 11.49
CA PRO A 155 13.59 19.89 10.89
C PRO A 155 13.42 20.06 9.37
N ILE A 156 12.47 19.37 8.75
CA ILE A 156 12.19 19.39 7.32
C ILE A 156 10.68 19.46 7.06
N PRO A 157 10.23 19.93 5.88
CA PRO A 157 8.81 19.98 5.54
C PRO A 157 8.10 18.64 5.70
N VAL A 158 6.92 18.67 6.32
CA VAL A 158 6.10 17.48 6.61
C VAL A 158 4.93 17.41 5.64
N ILE A 159 4.79 16.28 4.96
CA ILE A 159 3.66 15.97 4.08
C ILE A 159 2.58 15.29 4.91
N ASP A 160 1.42 15.93 5.05
CA ASP A 160 0.33 15.43 5.90
C ASP A 160 -0.30 14.15 5.32
N PRO A 161 -0.15 12.97 5.97
CA PRO A 161 -0.69 11.70 5.50
C PRO A 161 -2.22 11.62 5.67
N ARG A 162 -2.85 12.61 6.30
CA ARG A 162 -4.30 12.67 6.52
C ARG A 162 -5.03 13.42 5.40
N ARG A 163 -4.34 13.72 4.31
CA ARG A 163 -4.92 14.30 3.10
C ARG A 163 -5.29 13.18 2.10
N PRO A 164 -6.18 13.47 1.13
CA PRO A 164 -6.51 12.50 0.09
C PRO A 164 -5.28 12.02 -0.69
N TRP A 165 -5.30 10.77 -1.17
CA TRP A 165 -4.16 10.12 -1.83
C TRP A 165 -3.54 10.97 -2.95
N ASN A 166 -4.36 11.60 -3.78
CA ASN A 166 -3.90 12.40 -4.91
C ASN A 166 -3.19 13.69 -4.48
N SER A 167 -3.54 14.24 -3.32
CA SER A 167 -2.85 15.41 -2.76
C SER A 167 -1.49 15.03 -2.21
N VAL A 168 -1.41 13.89 -1.51
CA VAL A 168 -0.15 13.36 -0.97
C VAL A 168 0.81 12.99 -2.10
N VAL A 169 0.33 12.34 -3.16
CA VAL A 169 1.15 12.06 -4.36
C VAL A 169 1.65 13.35 -5.00
N ALA A 170 0.77 14.35 -5.18
CA ALA A 170 1.14 15.65 -5.74
C ALA A 170 2.24 16.36 -4.93
N ASP A 171 2.23 16.22 -3.61
CA ASP A 171 3.29 16.77 -2.76
C ASP A 171 4.57 15.93 -2.83
N ILE A 172 4.48 14.60 -2.77
CA ILE A 172 5.64 13.69 -2.84
C ILE A 172 6.47 13.96 -4.10
N VAL A 173 5.84 14.11 -5.27
CA VAL A 173 6.55 14.31 -6.54
C VAL A 173 7.30 15.64 -6.64
N ARG A 174 7.10 16.56 -5.69
CA ARG A 174 7.83 17.84 -5.65
C ARG A 174 9.21 17.72 -4.99
N TYR A 175 9.49 16.61 -4.32
CA TYR A 175 10.76 16.42 -3.59
C TYR A 175 11.76 15.57 -4.35
N ARG A 176 13.06 15.88 -4.18
CA ARG A 176 14.17 15.07 -4.73
C ARG A 176 14.41 13.77 -3.97
N ARG A 177 14.06 13.74 -2.67
CA ARG A 177 14.11 12.55 -1.82
C ARG A 177 13.08 12.64 -0.70
N ILE A 178 12.63 11.49 -0.24
CA ILE A 178 11.65 11.38 0.84
C ILE A 178 12.27 10.66 2.05
N VAL A 179 12.00 11.16 3.24
CA VAL A 179 12.12 10.41 4.49
C VAL A 179 10.71 9.99 4.88
N ALA A 180 10.48 8.75 5.27
CA ALA A 180 9.13 8.34 5.64
C ALA A 180 9.11 7.32 6.78
N SER A 181 8.20 7.52 7.74
CA SER A 181 7.76 6.45 8.65
C SER A 181 6.48 5.77 8.14
N SER A 182 5.77 6.38 7.19
CA SER A 182 4.67 5.73 6.47
C SER A 182 5.19 4.74 5.42
N LEU A 183 4.71 3.49 5.44
CA LEU A 183 5.04 2.50 4.40
C LEU A 183 4.59 2.99 3.02
N HIS A 184 3.37 3.50 2.89
CA HIS A 184 2.91 4.02 1.60
C HIS A 184 3.62 5.30 1.18
N GLY A 185 4.24 6.03 2.11
CA GLY A 185 5.15 7.13 1.78
C GLY A 185 6.39 6.63 1.04
N LEU A 186 6.96 5.50 1.49
CA LEU A 186 8.05 4.81 0.79
C LEU A 186 7.58 4.27 -0.56
N VAL A 187 6.48 3.52 -0.58
CA VAL A 187 5.91 2.89 -1.79
C VAL A 187 5.68 3.94 -2.88
N LEU A 188 5.01 5.04 -2.57
CA LEU A 188 4.71 6.08 -3.55
C LEU A 188 5.97 6.79 -4.04
N ALA A 189 6.87 7.19 -3.14
CA ALA A 189 8.11 7.85 -3.53
C ALA A 189 8.92 6.97 -4.50
N GLU A 190 9.13 5.70 -4.14
CA GLU A 190 9.90 4.77 -4.96
C GLU A 190 9.19 4.42 -6.27
N ALA A 191 7.85 4.36 -6.30
CA ALA A 191 7.08 4.20 -7.54
C ALA A 191 7.40 5.30 -8.56
N PHE A 192 7.53 6.55 -8.10
CA PHE A 192 7.89 7.70 -8.94
C PHE A 192 9.40 7.84 -9.17
N GLY A 193 10.22 6.87 -8.75
CA GLY A 193 11.68 6.93 -8.88
C GLY A 193 12.33 7.96 -7.96
N ILE A 194 11.66 8.34 -6.86
CA ILE A 194 12.17 9.29 -5.87
C ILE A 194 12.79 8.48 -4.73
N PRO A 195 14.11 8.61 -4.46
CA PRO A 195 14.76 7.88 -3.39
C PRO A 195 14.10 8.13 -2.04
N ALA A 196 13.81 7.04 -1.31
CA ALA A 196 13.09 7.09 -0.04
C ALA A 196 13.86 6.39 1.08
N ARG A 197 14.00 7.05 2.23
CA ARG A 197 14.63 6.48 3.42
C ARG A 197 13.57 6.16 4.47
N TYR A 198 13.49 4.90 4.88
CA TYR A 198 12.68 4.53 6.03
C TYR A 198 13.28 5.10 7.31
N VAL A 199 12.45 5.81 8.08
CA VAL A 199 12.73 6.23 9.44
C VAL A 199 11.71 5.61 10.39
N ARG A 200 12.21 4.95 11.43
CA ARG A 200 11.43 4.36 12.50
C ARG A 200 11.47 5.28 13.71
N VAL A 201 10.57 6.25 13.72
CA VAL A 201 10.46 7.26 14.79
C VAL A 201 9.76 6.73 16.05
N SER A 202 9.01 5.62 15.94
CA SER A 202 8.34 4.96 17.06
C SER A 202 8.31 3.43 16.89
N GLU A 203 8.03 2.71 17.98
CA GLU A 203 7.83 1.24 17.97
C GLU A 203 6.37 0.85 17.71
N ARG A 204 5.48 1.81 17.39
CA ARG A 204 4.04 1.57 17.15
C ARG A 204 3.78 0.68 15.95
N GLU A 205 4.64 0.79 14.95
CA GLU A 205 4.56 0.00 13.71
C GLU A 205 5.53 -1.18 13.74
N GLY A 206 5.01 -2.34 13.34
CA GLY A 206 5.78 -3.57 13.22
C GLY A 206 6.75 -3.50 12.05
N LEU A 207 7.95 -4.05 12.23
CA LEU A 207 8.96 -4.12 11.17
C LEU A 207 8.61 -5.08 10.04
N VAL A 208 7.72 -6.05 10.29
CA VAL A 208 7.37 -7.10 9.31
C VAL A 208 6.87 -6.48 8.02
N LYS A 209 5.96 -5.50 8.07
CA LYS A 209 5.40 -4.89 6.85
C LYS A 209 6.42 -4.16 5.99
N TYR A 210 7.42 -3.53 6.60
CA TYR A 210 8.51 -2.86 5.89
C TYR A 210 9.46 -3.89 5.31
N SER A 211 9.87 -4.88 6.12
CA SER A 211 10.76 -5.96 5.68
C SER A 211 10.18 -6.76 4.53
N ASP A 212 8.88 -7.03 4.59
CA ASP A 212 8.12 -7.71 3.55
C ASP A 212 8.08 -6.89 2.25
N TYR A 213 7.91 -5.55 2.33
CA TYR A 213 7.99 -4.66 1.17
C TYR A 213 9.41 -4.59 0.57
N TYR A 214 10.44 -4.40 1.40
CA TYR A 214 11.82 -4.37 0.94
C TYR A 214 12.20 -5.69 0.26
N ALA A 215 11.88 -6.83 0.88
CA ALA A 215 12.13 -8.14 0.29
C ALA A 215 11.30 -8.38 -1.00
N GLY A 216 10.04 -7.93 -1.03
CA GLY A 216 9.17 -8.00 -2.22
C GLY A 216 9.67 -7.16 -3.40
N THR A 217 10.52 -6.17 -3.14
CA THR A 217 11.19 -5.34 -4.15
C THR A 217 12.64 -5.75 -4.41
N GLY A 218 13.02 -6.97 -4.00
CA GLY A 218 14.35 -7.56 -4.24
C GLY A 218 15.45 -7.06 -3.30
N ARG A 219 15.09 -6.42 -2.19
CA ARG A 219 16.04 -5.90 -1.18
C ARG A 219 15.96 -6.74 0.09
N GLU A 220 16.82 -7.74 0.21
CA GLU A 220 16.88 -8.62 1.39
C GLU A 220 17.40 -7.91 2.65
N HIS A 221 18.23 -6.89 2.46
CA HIS A 221 18.76 -6.05 3.52
C HIS A 221 18.37 -4.60 3.27
N TYR A 222 17.91 -3.93 4.32
CA TYR A 222 17.64 -2.50 4.32
C TYR A 222 18.01 -1.89 5.68
N ASP A 223 18.55 -0.68 5.64
CA ASP A 223 18.82 0.11 6.83
C ASP A 223 17.75 1.18 7.01
N PHE A 224 17.37 1.40 8.26
CA PHE A 224 16.44 2.44 8.64
C PHE A 224 17.03 3.34 9.72
N ALA A 225 16.68 4.62 9.64
CA ALA A 225 17.04 5.60 10.66
C ALA A 225 16.10 5.50 11.88
N ARG A 226 16.56 5.93 13.04
CA ARG A 226 15.79 6.05 14.29
C ARG A 226 15.27 7.47 14.55
N SER A 227 15.72 8.44 13.77
CA SER A 227 15.26 9.82 13.83
C SER A 227 15.37 10.50 12.47
N VAL A 228 14.63 11.59 12.25
CA VAL A 228 14.72 12.37 11.01
C VAL A 228 16.14 12.94 10.81
N PRO A 229 16.82 13.53 11.82
CA PRO A 229 18.22 13.93 11.68
C PRO A 229 19.15 12.80 11.22
N GLN A 230 19.04 11.61 11.81
CA GLN A 230 19.83 10.46 11.39
C GLN A 230 19.49 10.04 9.95
N ALA A 231 18.22 10.10 9.54
CA ALA A 231 17.83 9.81 8.17
C ALA A 231 18.47 10.77 7.15
N LEU A 232 18.64 12.04 7.53
CA LEU A 232 19.33 13.04 6.71
C LEU A 232 20.83 12.74 6.60
N GLU A 233 21.48 12.32 7.70
CA GLU A 233 22.89 11.92 7.72
C GLU A 233 23.15 10.66 6.88
N MET A 234 22.27 9.65 6.97
CA MET A 234 22.35 8.42 6.19
C MET A 234 22.15 8.65 4.69
N GLY A 235 21.53 9.77 4.29
CA GLY A 235 21.21 10.07 2.91
C GLY A 235 20.17 9.12 2.28
N PRO A 236 19.93 9.25 0.96
CA PRO A 236 18.91 8.49 0.27
C PRO A 236 19.22 6.99 0.25
N ALA A 237 18.17 6.15 0.31
CA ALA A 237 18.33 4.72 0.04
C ALA A 237 18.41 4.46 -1.47
N PRO A 238 19.12 3.40 -1.90
CA PRO A 238 19.06 2.95 -3.30
C PRO A 238 17.62 2.63 -3.71
N LEU A 239 17.24 3.09 -4.90
CA LEU A 239 15.95 2.74 -5.50
C LEU A 239 15.89 1.24 -5.82
N PRO A 240 14.73 0.60 -5.65
CA PRO A 240 14.53 -0.77 -6.10
C PRO A 240 14.49 -0.85 -7.64
N GLN A 241 14.87 -2.01 -8.18
CA GLN A 241 14.57 -2.36 -9.57
C GLN A 241 13.17 -2.97 -9.64
N LEU A 242 12.17 -2.11 -9.87
CA LEU A 242 10.77 -2.53 -9.89
C LEU A 242 10.46 -3.36 -11.14
N ARG A 243 9.95 -4.58 -10.95
CA ARG A 243 9.34 -5.41 -12.01
C ARG A 243 7.84 -5.53 -11.74
N LEU A 244 7.06 -4.67 -12.38
CA LEU A 244 5.64 -4.47 -12.05
C LEU A 244 4.69 -5.26 -12.96
N GLU A 245 5.19 -5.82 -14.06
CA GLU A 245 4.40 -6.55 -15.05
C GLU A 245 3.68 -7.76 -14.44
N PRO A 246 4.32 -8.60 -13.59
CA PRO A 246 3.63 -9.72 -12.95
C PRO A 246 2.52 -9.25 -12.01
N LEU A 247 2.76 -8.19 -11.23
CA LEU A 247 1.75 -7.61 -10.32
C LEU A 247 0.56 -7.04 -11.10
N LEU A 248 0.82 -6.32 -12.19
CA LEU A 248 -0.19 -5.76 -13.07
C LEU A 248 -1.04 -6.85 -13.74
N ALA A 249 -0.38 -7.90 -14.25
CA ALA A 249 -1.05 -9.01 -14.92
C ALA A 249 -1.89 -9.87 -13.96
N ALA A 250 -1.50 -9.94 -12.69
CA ALA A 250 -2.21 -10.67 -11.65
C ALA A 250 -3.50 -9.98 -11.16
N PHE A 251 -3.82 -8.77 -11.63
CA PHE A 251 -5.07 -8.11 -11.24
C PHE A 251 -6.28 -8.97 -11.66
N PRO A 252 -7.21 -9.28 -10.73
CA PRO A 252 -8.23 -10.31 -10.93
C PRO A 252 -9.44 -9.78 -11.71
N TYR A 253 -9.24 -9.42 -12.99
CA TYR A 253 -10.33 -8.99 -13.87
C TYR A 253 -11.43 -10.05 -14.03
N ASP A 254 -11.10 -11.33 -13.83
CA ASP A 254 -12.04 -12.44 -13.89
C ASP A 254 -13.16 -12.37 -12.84
N LEU A 255 -13.00 -11.61 -11.76
CA LEU A 255 -14.10 -11.40 -10.79
C LEU A 255 -15.27 -10.62 -11.40
N TRP A 256 -15.00 -9.85 -12.45
CA TRP A 256 -15.98 -9.08 -13.23
C TRP A 256 -16.31 -9.73 -14.58
N GLY A 257 -15.78 -10.93 -14.85
CA GLY A 257 -16.18 -11.73 -16.00
C GLY A 257 -17.56 -12.34 -15.78
N ARG A 258 -18.43 -12.25 -16.78
CA ARG A 258 -19.71 -12.99 -16.81
C ARG A 258 -19.50 -14.40 -17.37
#